data_AF-A0A4Q3WR56-F1
#
_entry.id   AF-A0A4Q3WR56-F1
#
_cell.length_a   1.000
_cell.length_b   1.000
_cell.length_c   1.000
_cell.angle_alpha   90.00
_cell.angle_beta   90.00
_cell.angle_gamma   90.00
#
_symmetry.space_group_name_H-M   'P 1'
#
loop_
_entity.id
_entity.type
_entity.pdbx_description
1 polymer ?
#
loop_
_entity_poly.entity_id
_entity_poly.type
_entity_poly.pdbx_seq_one_letter_code
_entity_poly.pdbx_strand_id
1 'polypeptide(L)' 'MKKAKFTEEQIARILQEGASGQTTQIELCRKHGISQNTYYTWKRKYG' A
#
# COMPACT_ATOMS: atom_id res chain seq x y z
N MET A 1 9.21 18.54 -10.56
CA MET A 1 9.04 17.09 -10.36
C MET A 1 7.83 16.85 -9.47
N LYS A 2 6.82 16.09 -9.90
CA LYS A 2 5.65 15.83 -9.04
C LYS A 2 6.14 15.02 -7.83
N LYS A 3 6.00 15.58 -6.62
CA LYS A 3 6.22 14.82 -5.38
C LYS A 3 5.34 13.58 -5.44
N ALA A 4 5.94 12.41 -5.29
CA ALA A 4 5.17 11.19 -5.11
C ALA A 4 4.27 11.39 -3.87
N LYS A 5 2.98 11.05 -3.99
CA LYS A 5 2.02 11.18 -2.88
C LYS A 5 2.39 10.31 -1.68
N PHE A 6 3.21 9.27 -1.88
CA PHE A 6 3.64 8.33 -0.87
C PHE A 6 5.15 8.15 -0.94
N THR A 7 5.80 8.11 0.23
CA THR A 7 7.23 7.76 0.37
C THR A 7 7.41 6.24 0.37
N GLU A 8 8.63 5.77 0.10
CA GLU A 8 8.94 4.33 0.13
C GLU A 8 8.68 3.70 1.51
N GLU A 9 8.99 4.41 2.60
CA GLU A 9 8.64 3.97 3.96
C GLU A 9 7.12 3.83 4.17
N GLN A 10 6.32 4.75 3.64
CA GLN A 10 4.85 4.65 3.72
C GLN A 10 4.36 3.42 2.96
N ILE A 11 4.93 3.16 1.77
CA ILE A 11 4.57 2.00 0.96
C ILE A 11 4.93 0.71 1.69
N ALA A 12 6.15 0.61 2.27
CA ALA A 12 6.58 -0.56 3.02
C ALA A 12 5.68 -0.86 4.23
N ARG A 13 5.29 0.18 5.00
CA ARG A 13 4.33 0.03 6.11
C ARG A 13 2.97 -0.49 5.65
N ILE A 14 2.43 0.04 4.55
CA ILE A 14 1.14 -0.39 3.99
C ILE A 14 1.22 -1.86 3.53
N LEU A 15 2.31 -2.25 2.87
CA LEU A 15 2.52 -3.65 2.45
C LEU A 15 2.59 -4.60 3.64
N GLN A 16 3.32 -4.22 4.69
CA GLN A 16 3.45 -5.00 5.92
C GLN A 16 2.12 -5.12 6.68
N GLU A 17 1.33 -4.05 6.76
CA GLU A 17 -0.02 -4.07 7.35
C GLU A 17 -0.94 -5.02 6.58
N GLY A 18 -0.90 -5.00 5.24
CA GLY A 18 -1.63 -5.95 4.41
C GLY A 18 -1.14 -7.41 4.50
N ALA A 19 0.14 -7.63 4.81
CA ALA A 19 0.73 -8.96 5.01
C ALA A 19 0.37 -9.57 6.37
N SER A 20 0.12 -8.73 7.38
CA SER A 20 -0.26 -9.18 8.74
C SER A 20 -1.61 -9.92 8.80
N GLY A 21 -2.42 -9.83 7.74
CA GLY A 21 -3.72 -10.51 7.65
C GLY A 21 -4.81 -9.93 8.57
N GLN A 22 -4.49 -8.89 9.35
CA GLN A 22 -5.45 -8.26 10.28
C GLN A 22 -6.50 -7.40 9.58
N THR A 23 -6.25 -7.00 8.33
CA THR A 23 -7.13 -6.12 7.58
C THR A 23 -7.22 -6.62 6.14
N THR A 24 -8.44 -6.71 5.60
CA THR A 24 -8.62 -7.11 4.20
C THR A 24 -7.99 -6.07 3.27
N GLN A 25 -7.54 -6.49 2.09
CA GLN A 25 -6.96 -5.56 1.09
C GLN A 25 -7.91 -4.39 0.78
N ILE A 26 -9.23 -4.63 0.79
CA ILE A 26 -10.26 -3.61 0.53
C ILE A 26 -10.26 -2.55 1.63
N GLU A 27 -10.30 -2.98 2.88
CA GLU A 27 -10.29 -2.12 4.07
C GLU A 27 -8.98 -1.30 4.13
N LEU A 28 -7.85 -1.96 3.88
CA LEU A 28 -6.53 -1.32 3.81
C LEU A 28 -6.49 -0.23 2.72
N CYS A 29 -7.01 -0.55 1.53
CA CYS A 29 -7.08 0.38 0.41
C CYS A 29 -7.95 1.61 0.75
N ARG A 30 -9.10 1.40 1.40
CA ARG A 30 -9.97 2.48 1.88
C ARG A 30 -9.30 3.34 2.95
N LYS A 31 -8.65 2.72 3.93
CA LYS A 31 -7.94 3.40 5.04
C LYS A 31 -6.84 4.32 4.54
N HIS A 32 -6.06 3.88 3.55
CA HIS A 32 -4.93 4.63 3.00
C HIS A 32 -5.27 5.44 1.75
N GLY A 33 -6.52 5.41 1.29
CA GLY A 33 -6.97 6.15 0.10
C GLY A 33 -6.30 5.68 -1.20
N ILE A 34 -5.98 4.39 -1.30
CA ILE A 34 -5.34 3.77 -2.47
C ILE A 34 -6.28 2.77 -3.13
N SER A 35 -6.02 2.43 -4.38
CA SER A 35 -6.71 1.32 -5.04
C SER A 35 -5.99 0.01 -4.80
N GLN A 36 -6.71 -1.11 -4.92
CA GLN A 36 -6.09 -2.44 -4.86
C GLN A 36 -5.01 -2.62 -5.92
N ASN A 37 -5.21 -2.04 -7.11
CA ASN A 37 -4.20 -2.07 -8.17
C ASN A 37 -2.89 -1.40 -7.74
N THR A 38 -2.97 -0.27 -7.04
CA THR A 38 -1.80 0.41 -6.46
C THR A 38 -1.10 -0.48 -5.45
N TYR A 39 -1.86 -1.13 -4.55
CA TYR A 39 -1.30 -2.05 -3.56
C TYR A 39 -0.53 -3.21 -4.22
N TYR A 40 -1.11 -3.88 -5.22
CA TYR A 40 -0.43 -4.97 -5.93
C TYR A 40 0.76 -4.50 -6.76
N THR A 41 0.68 -3.31 -7.35
CA THR A 41 1.82 -2.69 -8.03
C THR A 41 2.98 -2.46 -7.07
N TRP A 42 2.69 -1.96 -5.87
CA TRP A 42 3.69 -1.80 -4.82
C TRP A 42 4.22 -3.13 -4.33
N LYS A 43 3.36 -4.13 -4.14
CA LYS A 43 3.78 -5.48 -3.76
C LYS A 43 4.72 -6.12 -4.78
N ARG A 44 4.53 -5.85 -6.08
CA ARG A 44 5.44 -6.33 -7.13
C ARG A 44 6.76 -5.55 -7.21
N LYS A 45 6.75 -4.29 -6.78
CA LYS A 45 7.90 -3.37 -6.88
C LYS A 45 8.78 -3.38 -5.63
N TYR A 46 8.18 -3.51 -4.45
CA TYR A 46 8.82 -3.37 -3.14
C TYR A 46 8.61 -4.58 -2.22
N GLY A 47 7.72 -5.50 -2.60
CA GLY A 47 7.49 -6.75 -1.87
C GLY A 47 8.41 -7.86 -2.33
#